data_AF-A0A9D6LY88-F1
#
_entry.id   AF-A0A9D6LY88-F1
#
_cell.length_a   1.000
_cell.length_b   1.000
_cell.length_c   1.000
_cell.angle_alpha   90.00
_cell.angle_beta   90.00
_cell.angle_gamma   90.00
#
_symmetry.space_group_name_H-M   'P 1'
#
loop_
_entity.id
_entity.type
_entity.pdbx_description
1 polymer ?
#
loop_
_entity_poly.entity_id
_entity_poly.type
_entity_poly.pdbx_seq_one_letter_code
_entity_poly.pdbx_strand_id
1 'polypeptide(L)'
;QLPSGEIIENARMGPGEYFGEIALLMDVPRTATIVTSQPTQLLSIQAEDFKQLIWHSKGVNRALERTASRRYHFYSQTIGRTANNV
;
A
#
# COMPACT_ATOMS: atom_id res chain seq x y z
N GLN A 1 -3.86 7.61 -7.21
CA GLN A 1 -4.20 8.34 -8.45
C GLN A 1 -3.04 8.17 -9.40
N LEU A 2 -3.29 7.83 -10.67
CA LEU A 2 -2.22 7.72 -11.65
C LEU A 2 -1.68 9.11 -12.00
N PRO A 3 -0.45 9.23 -12.55
CA PRO A 3 0.07 10.50 -13.05
C PRO A 3 -0.86 11.21 -14.05
N SER A 4 -1.68 10.45 -14.78
CA SER A 4 -2.71 10.94 -15.71
C SER A 4 -3.92 11.60 -15.03
N GLY A 5 -4.04 11.52 -13.71
CA GLY A 5 -5.21 11.98 -12.95
C GLY A 5 -6.33 10.94 -12.87
N GLU A 6 -6.27 9.86 -13.65
CA GLU A 6 -7.24 8.76 -13.63
C GLU A 6 -7.28 8.07 -12.25
N ILE A 7 -8.49 7.78 -11.79
CA ILE A 7 -8.73 7.02 -10.56
C ILE A 7 -9.11 5.60 -10.96
N ILE A 8 -8.24 4.66 -10.61
CA ILE A 8 -8.49 3.23 -10.75
C ILE A 8 -8.62 2.65 -9.35
N GLU A 9 -9.68 1.87 -9.13
CA GLU A 9 -9.88 1.16 -7.88
C GLU A 9 -8.94 -0.05 -7.82
N ASN A 10 -7.86 0.07 -7.05
CA ASN A 10 -6.83 -0.97 -6.97
C ASN A 10 -7.17 -2.09 -5.97
N ALA A 11 -8.00 -1.80 -4.96
CA ALA A 11 -8.41 -2.76 -3.94
C ALA A 11 -9.61 -2.24 -3.14
N ARG A 12 -10.43 -3.15 -2.62
CA ARG A 12 -11.35 -2.91 -1.50
C ARG A 12 -10.79 -3.55 -0.24
N MET A 13 -10.92 -2.85 0.89
CA MET A 13 -10.41 -3.31 2.17
C MET A 13 -11.53 -3.36 3.21
N GLY A 14 -11.47 -4.37 4.09
CA GLY A 14 -12.39 -4.58 5.19
C GLY A 14 -11.73 -4.54 6.58
N PRO A 15 -12.52 -4.82 7.64
CA PRO A 15 -12.02 -4.89 9.00
C PRO A 15 -10.84 -5.88 9.14
N GLY A 16 -9.79 -5.47 9.85
CA GLY A 16 -8.58 -6.27 10.09
C GLY A 16 -7.51 -6.14 9.00
N GLU A 17 -7.81 -5.48 7.87
CA GLU A 17 -6.81 -5.21 6.84
C GLU A 17 -6.04 -3.91 7.12
N TYR A 18 -4.85 -3.81 6.52
CA TYR A 18 -3.94 -2.68 6.68
C TYR A 18 -3.49 -2.13 5.32
N PHE A 19 -2.99 -0.90 5.34
CA PHE A 19 -2.45 -0.19 4.18
C PHE A 19 -1.34 0.78 4.57
N GLY A 20 -0.60 1.26 3.56
CA GLY A 20 0.47 2.25 3.71
C GLY A 20 1.86 1.67 3.92
N GLU A 21 1.98 0.35 3.96
CA GLU A 21 3.22 -0.41 4.16
C GLU A 21 4.20 -0.29 2.99
N ILE A 22 3.69 -0.16 1.76
CA ILE A 22 4.52 -0.16 0.54
C ILE A 22 5.54 0.98 0.58
N ALA A 23 5.08 2.19 0.92
CA ALA A 23 5.93 3.37 0.97
C ALA A 23 7.05 3.23 2.02
N LEU A 24 6.77 2.55 3.13
CA LEU A 24 7.74 2.36 4.21
C LEU A 24 8.73 1.23 3.93
N LEU A 25 8.29 0.14 3.28
CA LEU A 25 9.13 -1.04 3.03
C LEU A 25 9.95 -0.94 1.75
N MET A 26 9.40 -0.29 0.72
CA MET A 26 10.01 -0.24 -0.61
C MET A 26 10.73 1.09 -0.89
N ASP A 27 10.67 2.05 0.05
CA ASP A 27 11.22 3.40 -0.10
C ASP A 27 10.75 4.11 -1.39
N VAL A 28 9.43 4.03 -1.64
CA VAL A 28 8.77 4.64 -2.80
C VAL A 28 7.66 5.61 -2.35
N PRO A 29 7.25 6.57 -3.20
CA PRO A 29 6.11 7.43 -2.91
C PRO A 29 4.82 6.63 -2.62
N ARG A 30 3.86 7.27 -1.93
CA ARG A 30 2.52 6.70 -1.71
C ARG A 30 1.89 6.29 -3.05
N THR A 31 1.60 5.00 -3.19
CA THR A 31 1.13 4.40 -4.45
C THR A 31 -0.39 4.50 -4.66
N ALA A 32 -1.14 4.84 -3.62
CA ALA A 32 -2.61 4.92 -3.67
C ALA A 32 -3.17 5.99 -2.71
N THR A 33 -4.34 6.51 -3.07
CA THR A 33 -5.20 7.32 -2.19
C THR A 33 -6.22 6.38 -1.56
N ILE A 34 -6.47 6.51 -0.26
CA ILE A 34 -7.48 5.72 0.45
C ILE A 34 -8.72 6.58 0.65
N VAL A 35 -9.89 6.02 0.31
CA VAL A 35 -11.20 6.66 0.48
C VAL A 35 -12.10 5.71 1.26
N THR A 36 -12.75 6.21 2.31
CA THR A 36 -13.68 5.40 3.11
C THR A 36 -15.07 5.42 2.48
N SER A 37 -15.69 4.26 2.28
CA SER A 37 -17.06 4.15 1.75
C SER A 37 -18.15 4.37 2.80
N GLN A 38 -17.78 4.36 4.08
CA GLN A 38 -18.65 4.52 5.25
C GLN A 38 -17.84 5.07 6.43
N PRO A 39 -18.47 5.52 7.53
CA PRO A 39 -17.75 5.87 8.75
C PRO A 39 -16.85 4.72 9.21
N THR A 40 -15.56 4.99 9.36
CA THR A 40 -14.52 3.98 9.65
C THR A 40 -13.62 4.46 10.77
N GLN A 41 -13.25 3.54 11.67
CA GLN A 41 -12.18 3.75 12.65
C GLN A 41 -10.93 3.00 12.21
N LEU A 42 -9.77 3.62 12.42
CA LEU A 42 -8.48 3.06 12.05
C LEU A 42 -7.52 3.15 13.23
N LEU A 43 -6.69 2.12 13.37
CA LEU A 43 -5.49 2.20 14.20
C LEU A 43 -4.35 2.69 13.33
N SER A 44 -3.52 3.58 13.90
CA SER A 44 -2.35 4.12 13.22
C SER A 44 -1.10 3.79 14.02
N ILE A 45 -0.04 3.41 13.30
CA ILE A 45 1.31 3.19 13.84
C ILE A 45 2.20 4.23 13.17
N GLN A 46 3.02 4.92 13.96
CA GLN A 46 3.98 5.90 13.40
C GLN A 46 5.05 5.17 12.59
N ALA A 47 5.62 5.87 11.60
CA ALA A 47 6.62 5.27 10.71
C ALA A 47 7.82 4.70 11.48
N GLU A 48 8.25 5.37 12.55
CA GLU A 48 9.38 4.91 13.38
C GLU A 48 9.03 3.64 14.16
N ASP A 49 7.86 3.60 14.80
CA ASP A 49 7.38 2.42 15.52
C ASP A 49 7.19 1.22 14.58
N PHE A 50 6.72 1.47 13.34
CA PHE A 50 6.61 0.45 12.31
C PHE A 50 7.98 -0.14 11.94
N LYS A 51 9.00 0.71 11.75
CA LYS A 51 10.38 0.27 11.48
C LYS A 51 10.93 -0.57 12.63
N GLN A 52 10.68 -0.17 13.86
CA GLN A 52 11.06 -0.97 15.03
C GLN A 52 10.33 -2.32 15.05
N LEU A 53 9.03 -2.36 14.76
CA LEU A 53 8.24 -3.60 14.73
C LEU A 53 8.81 -4.62 13.72
N ILE A 54 9.13 -4.19 12.50
CA ILE A 54 9.66 -5.09 11.47
C ILE A 54 11.09 -5.55 11.79
N TRP A 55 11.88 -4.70 12.45
CA TRP A 55 13.23 -5.06 12.89
C TRP A 55 13.21 -6.18 13.94
N HIS A 56 12.31 -6.07 14.92
CA HIS A 56 12.25 -7.03 16.04
C HIS A 56 11.50 -8.32 15.70
N SER A 57 10.61 -8.31 14.69
CA SER A 57 9.80 -9.48 14.33
C SER A 57 9.98 -9.89 12.88
N LYS A 58 10.90 -10.85 12.65
CA LYS A 58 11.15 -11.42 11.32
C LYS A 58 9.89 -12.05 10.70
N GLY A 59 9.01 -12.62 11.52
CA GLY A 59 7.75 -13.21 11.04
C GLY A 59 6.80 -12.17 10.47
N VAL A 60 6.64 -11.06 11.20
CA VAL A 60 5.85 -9.90 10.77
C VAL A 60 6.47 -9.26 9.54
N ASN A 61 7.79 -9.05 9.53
CA ASN A 61 8.48 -8.47 8.38
C ASN A 61 8.23 -9.29 7.10
N ARG A 62 8.43 -10.61 7.14
CA ARG A 62 8.18 -11.48 5.98
C ARG A 62 6.73 -11.44 5.50
N ALA A 63 5.76 -11.31 6.41
CA ALA A 63 4.36 -11.21 6.03
C ALA A 63 4.07 -9.87 5.33
N LEU A 64 4.59 -8.78 5.87
CA LEU A 64 4.45 -7.45 5.30
C LEU A 64 5.14 -7.33 3.94
N GLU A 65 6.36 -7.85 3.80
CA GLU A 65 7.11 -7.90 2.54
C GLU A 65 6.31 -8.61 1.45
N ARG A 66 5.76 -9.81 1.74
CA ARG A 66 4.93 -10.54 0.76
C ARG A 66 3.71 -9.74 0.30
N THR A 67 3.03 -9.07 1.23
CA THR A 67 1.87 -8.23 0.90
C THR A 67 2.30 -7.00 0.09
N ALA A 68 3.38 -6.32 0.49
CA ALA A 68 3.89 -5.14 -0.18
C ALA A 68 4.36 -5.46 -1.61
N SER A 69 5.12 -6.53 -1.81
CA SER A 69 5.56 -6.96 -3.15
C SER A 69 4.38 -7.27 -4.07
N ARG A 70 3.36 -7.99 -3.56
CA ARG A 70 2.15 -8.29 -4.34
C ARG A 70 1.43 -7.02 -4.77
N ARG A 71 1.16 -6.11 -3.83
CA ARG A 71 0.45 -4.86 -4.12
C ARG A 71 1.25 -3.91 -5.00
N TYR A 72 2.57 -3.85 -4.83
CA TYR A 72 3.45 -3.03 -5.66
C TYR A 72 3.53 -3.54 -7.10
N HIS A 73 3.53 -4.86 -7.30
CA HIS A 73 3.48 -5.47 -8.63
C HIS A 73 2.19 -5.11 -9.38
N PHE A 74 1.03 -5.15 -8.71
CA PHE A 74 -0.21 -4.69 -9.32
C PHE A 74 -0.16 -3.20 -9.68
N TYR A 75 0.32 -2.36 -8.75
CA TYR A 75 0.50 -0.94 -9.01
C TYR A 75 1.39 -0.67 -10.24
N SER A 76 2.55 -1.33 -10.34
CA SER A 76 3.50 -1.11 -11.44
C SER A 76 2.94 -1.59 -12.79
N GLN A 77 2.19 -2.69 -12.81
CA GLN A 77 1.49 -3.15 -14.02
C GLN A 77 0.39 -2.18 -14.46
N THR A 78 -0.40 -1.66 -13.53
CA THR A 78 -1.45 -0.68 -13.85
C THR A 78 -0.85 0.60 -14.44
N ILE A 79 0.22 1.12 -13.84
CA ILE A 79 0.94 2.29 -14.38
C ILE A 79 1.49 1.98 -15.78
N GLY A 80 2.12 0.82 -15.97
CA GLY A 80 2.69 0.41 -17.26
C GLY A 80 1.64 0.26 -18.37
N ARG A 81 0.45 -0.26 -18.04
CA ARG A 81 -0.66 -0.40 -19.00
C ARG A 81 -1.21 0.96 -19.41
N THR A 82 -1.36 1.90 -18.48
CA THR A 82 -1.81 3.25 -18.81
C THR A 82 -0.75 4.00 -19.63
N ALA A 83 0.54 3.84 -19.31
CA ALA A 83 1.63 4.48 -20.06
C ALA A 83 1.75 4.01 -21.52
N ASN A 84 1.42 2.76 -21.82
CA ASN A 84 1.48 2.20 -23.19
C ASN A 84 0.21 2.45 -24.04
N ASN A 85 -0.85 3.02 -23.45
CA ASN A 85 -2.12 3.32 -24.12
C ASN A 85 -2.33 4.83 -24.34
N VAL A 86 -1.29 5.65 -24.17
CA VAL A 86 -1.26 7.10 -24.44
C VAL A 86 -0.32 7.37 -25.61
#